data_AF-A0A9W9A8F7-F1
#
_entry.id   AF-A0A9W9A8F7-F1
#
_cell.length_a   1.000
_cell.length_b   1.000
_cell.length_c   1.000
_cell.angle_alpha   90.00
_cell.angle_beta   90.00
_cell.angle_gamma   90.00
#
_symmetry.space_group_name_H-M   'P 1'
#
loop_
_entity.id
_entity.type
_entity.pdbx_description
1 polymer ?
#
loop_
_entity_poly.entity_id
_entity_poly.type
_entity_poly.pdbx_seq_one_letter_code
_entity_poly.pdbx_strand_id
1 'polypeptide(L)'
;MTNITAAAVKSPVWQGSNGIITEGASKTSDNDGVGFKAIFIRGLDEVSVRSTDNSALQIIIHSYNDVQYNTLLELAANGTSYSPSWPGPAQELTTWGQMAALDVMVTAINTNSP
;
A
#
# COMPACT_ATOMS: atom_id res chain seq x y z
N MET A 1 9.42 -16.45 -7.22
CA MET A 1 8.74 -15.17 -6.90
C MET A 1 7.83 -15.30 -5.68
N THR A 2 6.95 -16.30 -5.59
CA THR A 2 6.01 -16.49 -4.45
C THR A 2 6.65 -16.38 -3.06
N ASN A 3 7.76 -17.09 -2.80
CA ASN A 3 8.44 -17.01 -1.50
C ASN A 3 9.02 -15.62 -1.20
N ILE A 4 9.53 -14.92 -2.23
CA ILE A 4 10.10 -13.57 -2.09
C ILE A 4 8.98 -12.58 -1.80
N THR A 5 7.87 -12.64 -2.54
CA THR A 5 6.68 -11.82 -2.30
C THR A 5 6.12 -12.07 -0.91
N ALA A 6 5.94 -13.33 -0.51
CA ALA A 6 5.44 -13.71 0.80
C ALA A 6 6.34 -13.21 1.95
N ALA A 7 7.65 -13.26 1.79
CA ALA A 7 8.59 -12.73 2.78
C ALA A 7 8.52 -11.20 2.85
N ALA A 8 8.41 -10.51 1.72
CA ALA A 8 8.32 -9.06 1.66
C ALA A 8 7.07 -8.52 2.36
N VAL A 9 5.88 -9.05 2.03
CA VAL A 9 4.58 -8.60 2.57
C VAL A 9 4.29 -9.07 4.01
N LYS A 10 5.21 -9.82 4.61
CA LYS A 10 5.15 -10.25 6.01
C LYS A 10 6.29 -9.66 6.86
N SER A 11 7.12 -8.82 6.26
CA SER A 11 8.27 -8.25 6.96
C SER A 11 7.80 -7.20 7.97
N PRO A 12 8.14 -7.34 9.27
CA PRO A 12 7.77 -6.37 10.30
C PRO A 12 8.54 -5.05 10.17
N VAL A 13 9.50 -4.95 9.23
CA VAL A 13 10.24 -3.72 8.95
C VAL A 13 9.34 -2.68 8.27
N TRP A 14 8.35 -3.13 7.48
CA TRP A 14 7.50 -2.22 6.70
C TRP A 14 6.15 -1.94 7.35
N GLN A 15 5.64 -2.90 8.14
CA GLN A 15 4.24 -2.96 8.54
C GLN A 15 4.05 -3.36 10.01
N GLY A 16 2.92 -2.95 10.58
CA GLY A 16 2.48 -3.38 11.90
C GLY A 16 1.98 -4.83 11.92
N SER A 17 1.65 -5.32 13.13
CA SER A 17 1.09 -6.67 13.32
C SER A 17 -0.27 -6.88 12.64
N ASN A 18 -0.94 -5.80 12.26
CA ASN A 18 -2.20 -5.79 11.51
C ASN A 18 -1.98 -5.76 9.98
N GLY A 19 -0.74 -5.81 9.51
CA GLY A 19 -0.40 -5.79 8.08
C GLY A 19 -0.43 -4.40 7.45
N ILE A 20 -0.74 -3.34 8.19
CA ILE A 20 -0.76 -1.97 7.68
C ILE A 20 0.67 -1.45 7.56
N ILE A 21 1.04 -0.88 6.40
CA ILE A 21 2.35 -0.24 6.23
C ILE A 21 2.50 0.95 7.17
N THR A 22 3.54 0.92 8.00
CA THR A 22 3.91 1.99 8.94
C THR A 22 5.13 2.79 8.50
N GLU A 23 5.95 2.22 7.59
CA GLU A 23 7.11 2.90 7.01
C GLU A 23 6.71 4.24 6.37
N GLY A 24 7.51 5.30 6.49
CA GLY A 24 7.26 6.54 5.77
C GLY A 24 5.93 7.24 6.12
N ALA A 25 5.76 7.64 7.37
CA ALA A 25 4.50 8.23 7.89
C ALA A 25 4.57 9.74 8.19
N SER A 26 5.57 10.45 7.65
CA SER A 26 5.79 11.87 7.94
C SER A 26 4.58 12.72 7.57
N LYS A 27 4.00 13.36 8.58
CA LYS A 27 2.82 14.23 8.46
C LYS A 27 3.14 15.65 8.02
N THR A 28 4.40 16.07 8.16
CA THR A 28 4.84 17.47 8.09
C THR A 28 5.94 17.71 7.07
N SER A 29 6.48 16.66 6.46
CA SER A 29 7.55 16.77 5.46
C SER A 29 7.37 15.73 4.37
N ASP A 30 7.48 16.19 3.13
CA ASP A 30 7.78 15.35 1.98
C ASP A 30 9.21 14.84 2.11
N ASN A 31 9.41 13.53 2.04
CA ASN A 31 10.73 12.90 2.06
C ASN A 31 10.67 11.51 1.42
N ASP A 32 11.83 11.00 1.03
CA ASP A 32 11.95 9.71 0.32
C ASP A 32 11.27 8.56 1.05
N GLY A 33 11.34 8.54 2.39
CA GLY A 33 10.72 7.50 3.21
C GLY A 33 9.21 7.40 2.98
N VAL A 34 8.51 8.54 2.86
CA VAL A 34 7.07 8.56 2.54
C VAL A 34 6.80 7.96 1.16
N GLY A 35 7.67 8.21 0.18
CA GLY A 35 7.53 7.71 -1.18
C GLY A 35 7.82 6.20 -1.32
N PHE A 36 8.65 5.62 -0.46
CA PHE A 36 9.06 4.22 -0.57
C PHE A 36 7.91 3.22 -0.48
N LYS A 37 6.86 3.50 0.31
CA LYS A 37 5.70 2.61 0.37
C LYS A 37 4.95 2.53 -0.97
N ALA A 38 4.90 3.63 -1.71
CA ALA A 38 4.28 3.71 -3.02
C ALA A 38 5.05 2.83 -4.01
N ILE A 39 6.38 2.96 -4.01
CA ILE A 39 7.29 2.13 -4.82
C ILE A 39 7.16 0.64 -4.46
N PHE A 40 7.04 0.32 -3.17
CA PHE A 40 6.86 -1.07 -2.73
C PHE A 40 5.57 -1.66 -3.28
N ILE A 41 4.44 -0.96 -3.14
CA ILE A 41 3.14 -1.39 -3.67
C ILE A 41 3.19 -1.52 -5.19
N ARG A 42 3.77 -0.55 -5.90
CA ARG A 42 3.95 -0.63 -7.36
C ARG A 42 4.75 -1.87 -7.76
N GLY A 43 5.83 -2.18 -7.04
CA GLY A 43 6.60 -3.40 -7.29
C GLY A 43 5.78 -4.67 -7.16
N LEU A 44 4.86 -4.73 -6.18
CA LEU A 44 3.93 -5.85 -6.03
C LEU A 44 2.92 -5.90 -7.18
N ASP A 45 2.39 -4.77 -7.61
CA ASP A 45 1.49 -4.69 -8.77
C ASP A 45 2.17 -5.20 -10.05
N GLU A 46 3.41 -4.77 -10.31
CA GLU A 46 4.16 -5.23 -11.49
C GLU A 46 4.41 -6.74 -11.47
N VAL A 47 4.59 -7.35 -10.28
CA VAL A 47 4.62 -8.81 -10.12
C VAL A 47 3.27 -9.41 -10.45
N SER A 48 2.17 -8.84 -9.91
CA SER A 48 0.81 -9.31 -10.17
C SER A 48 0.49 -9.34 -11.66
N VAL A 49 0.66 -8.22 -12.35
CA VAL A 49 0.34 -8.07 -13.78
C VAL A 49 1.17 -9.01 -14.68
N ARG A 50 2.40 -9.38 -14.27
CA ARG A 50 3.27 -10.30 -15.03
C ARG A 50 3.15 -11.77 -14.64
N SER A 51 2.32 -12.10 -13.64
CA SER A 51 2.15 -13.46 -13.16
C SER A 51 0.68 -13.82 -12.95
N THR A 52 -0.15 -13.44 -13.93
CA THR A 52 -1.61 -13.65 -13.92
C THR A 52 -2.01 -15.13 -13.87
N ASP A 53 -1.15 -16.04 -14.32
CA ASP A 53 -1.33 -17.49 -14.25
C ASP A 53 -0.93 -18.10 -12.89
N ASN A 54 -0.27 -17.33 -12.01
CA ASN A 54 0.19 -17.79 -10.70
C ASN A 54 -0.81 -17.39 -9.60
N SER A 55 -1.81 -18.25 -9.38
CA SER A 55 -2.86 -18.01 -8.38
C SER A 55 -2.34 -17.71 -6.97
N ALA A 56 -1.24 -18.34 -6.54
CA ALA A 56 -0.65 -18.08 -5.23
C ALA A 56 -0.08 -16.65 -5.11
N LEU A 57 0.58 -16.14 -6.15
CA LEU A 57 1.05 -14.75 -6.18
C LEU A 57 -0.12 -13.78 -6.20
N GLN A 58 -1.13 -14.04 -7.04
CA GLN A 58 -2.34 -13.23 -7.12
C GLN A 58 -3.01 -13.09 -5.76
N ILE A 59 -3.24 -14.21 -5.06
CA ILE A 59 -3.86 -14.22 -3.73
C ILE A 59 -3.05 -13.39 -2.73
N ILE A 60 -1.73 -13.58 -2.68
CA ILE A 60 -0.87 -12.87 -1.72
C ILE A 60 -0.92 -11.35 -1.95
N ILE A 61 -0.78 -10.91 -3.21
CA ILE A 61 -0.70 -9.49 -3.55
C ILE A 61 -2.07 -8.83 -3.36
N HIS A 62 -3.13 -9.46 -3.85
CA HIS A 62 -4.51 -8.99 -3.67
C HIS A 62 -4.84 -8.83 -2.18
N SER A 63 -4.63 -9.87 -1.36
CA SER A 63 -4.93 -9.80 0.07
C SER A 63 -4.09 -8.75 0.81
N TYR A 64 -2.83 -8.56 0.42
CA TYR A 64 -1.99 -7.54 1.04
C TYR A 64 -2.43 -6.12 0.66
N ASN A 65 -2.77 -5.89 -0.61
CA ASN A 65 -3.22 -4.59 -1.08
C ASN A 65 -4.58 -4.21 -0.50
N ASP A 66 -5.51 -5.15 -0.36
CA ASP A 66 -6.82 -4.93 0.28
C ASP A 66 -6.71 -4.38 1.70
N VAL A 67 -5.74 -4.86 2.48
CA VAL A 67 -5.47 -4.31 3.81
C VAL A 67 -5.10 -2.82 3.71
N GLN A 68 -4.26 -2.44 2.75
CA GLN A 68 -3.84 -1.05 2.58
C GLN A 68 -4.99 -0.19 2.04
N TYR A 69 -5.73 -0.71 1.07
CA TYR A 69 -6.87 -0.03 0.47
C TYR A 69 -7.95 0.29 1.51
N ASN A 70 -8.37 -0.71 2.30
CA ASN A 70 -9.35 -0.52 3.36
C ASN A 70 -8.83 0.44 4.43
N THR A 71 -7.55 0.33 4.80
CA THR A 71 -6.91 1.27 5.75
C THR A 71 -6.95 2.71 5.25
N LEU A 72 -6.67 2.94 3.97
CA LEU A 72 -6.72 4.26 3.37
C LEU A 72 -8.12 4.86 3.47
N LEU A 73 -9.15 4.06 3.13
CA LEU A 73 -10.55 4.50 3.17
C LEU A 73 -11.06 4.75 4.59
N GLU A 74 -10.70 3.90 5.55
CA GLU A 74 -11.31 3.90 6.89
C GLU A 74 -10.54 4.74 7.91
N LEU A 75 -9.21 4.75 7.84
CA LEU A 75 -8.35 5.28 8.90
C LEU A 75 -7.55 6.52 8.47
N ALA A 76 -7.20 6.60 7.18
CA ALA A 76 -6.33 7.64 6.64
C ALA A 76 -7.05 8.69 5.79
N ALA A 77 -8.34 8.51 5.50
CA ALA A 77 -9.12 9.42 4.66
C ALA A 77 -9.56 10.69 5.41
N ASN A 78 -9.41 11.83 4.75
CA ASN A 78 -9.99 13.12 5.13
C ASN A 78 -10.72 13.70 3.91
N GLY A 79 -12.00 13.37 3.79
CA GLY A 79 -12.83 13.72 2.63
C GLY A 79 -12.30 13.07 1.35
N THR A 80 -11.70 13.86 0.48
CA THR A 80 -11.12 13.42 -0.81
C THR A 80 -9.61 13.26 -0.77
N SER A 81 -9.00 13.33 0.42
CA SER A 81 -7.54 13.26 0.58
C SER A 81 -7.12 12.16 1.53
N TYR A 82 -5.92 11.61 1.33
CA TYR A 82 -5.34 10.55 2.16
C TYR A 82 -4.09 11.01 2.93
N SER A 83 -3.99 10.58 4.17
CA SER A 83 -2.83 10.78 5.05
C SER A 83 -1.66 9.84 4.67
N PRO A 84 -0.40 10.28 4.75
CA PRO A 84 0.77 9.38 4.62
C PRO A 84 0.93 8.41 5.80
N SER A 85 0.30 8.73 6.95
CA SER A 85 0.26 7.89 8.14
C SER A 85 -0.99 7.01 8.11
N TRP A 86 -0.88 5.84 7.47
CA TRP A 86 -2.00 4.94 7.20
C TRP A 86 -2.71 4.36 8.43
N PRO A 87 -2.03 4.06 9.56
CA PRO A 87 -2.73 3.66 10.78
C PRO A 87 -3.66 4.74 11.36
N GLY A 88 -3.67 5.93 10.78
CA GLY A 88 -4.49 7.06 11.21
C GLY A 88 -3.93 7.80 12.43
N PRO A 89 -4.70 8.77 12.97
CA PRO A 89 -5.85 9.35 12.29
C PRO A 89 -5.42 10.11 11.04
N ALA A 90 -6.38 10.34 10.15
CA ALA A 90 -6.23 11.20 8.99
C ALA A 90 -5.76 12.61 9.36
N GLN A 91 -5.32 13.37 8.36
CA GLN A 91 -4.85 14.75 8.51
C GLN A 91 -5.28 15.60 7.32
N GLU A 92 -4.96 16.89 7.38
CA GLU A 92 -5.10 17.80 6.25
C GLU A 92 -4.29 17.34 5.03
N LEU A 93 -4.78 17.73 3.86
CA LEU A 93 -4.20 17.34 2.58
C LEU A 93 -2.69 17.59 2.55
N THR A 94 -1.98 16.55 2.14
CA THR A 94 -0.57 16.63 1.74
C THR A 94 -0.41 16.03 0.36
N THR A 95 0.45 16.62 -0.46
CA THR A 95 0.75 16.12 -1.80
C THR A 95 1.40 14.73 -1.75
N TRP A 96 2.31 14.52 -0.80
CA TRP A 96 2.99 13.24 -0.61
C TRP A 96 2.08 12.15 -0.06
N GLY A 97 1.09 12.49 0.78
CA GLY A 97 0.04 11.55 1.20
C GLY A 97 -0.80 11.06 0.02
N GLN A 98 -1.12 11.95 -0.93
CA GLN A 98 -1.86 11.55 -2.14
C GLN A 98 -0.99 10.66 -3.03
N MET A 99 0.26 11.05 -3.26
CA MET A 99 1.21 10.26 -4.04
C MET A 99 1.40 8.85 -3.46
N ALA A 100 1.52 8.74 -2.13
CA ALA A 100 1.67 7.45 -1.46
C ALA A 100 0.42 6.56 -1.59
N ALA A 101 -0.77 7.15 -1.66
CA ALA A 101 -2.03 6.42 -1.81
C ALA A 101 -2.27 5.93 -3.25
N LEU A 102 -1.75 6.61 -4.26
CA LEU A 102 -2.06 6.33 -5.68
C LEU A 102 -1.72 4.89 -6.09
N ASP A 103 -0.54 4.38 -5.72
CA ASP A 103 -0.14 3.01 -6.11
C ASP A 103 -1.04 1.95 -5.46
N VAL A 104 -1.60 2.20 -4.27
CA VAL A 104 -2.59 1.30 -3.64
C VAL A 104 -3.88 1.27 -4.47
N MET A 105 -4.34 2.44 -4.93
CA MET A 105 -5.55 2.56 -5.76
C MET A 105 -5.36 1.89 -7.12
N VAL A 106 -4.21 2.08 -7.77
CA VAL A 106 -3.87 1.42 -9.04
C VAL A 106 -3.83 -0.09 -8.87
N THR A 107 -3.14 -0.57 -7.82
CA THR A 107 -3.06 -2.00 -7.53
C THR A 107 -4.45 -2.58 -7.27
N ALA A 108 -5.31 -1.86 -6.53
CA ALA A 108 -6.68 -2.30 -6.27
C ALA A 108 -7.51 -2.41 -7.55
N ILE A 109 -7.33 -1.51 -8.53
CA ILE A 109 -7.96 -1.65 -9.85
C ILE A 109 -7.51 -2.96 -10.50
N ASN A 110 -6.20 -3.25 -10.52
CA ASN A 110 -5.67 -4.43 -11.18
C ASN A 110 -6.03 -5.75 -10.47
N THR A 111 -6.12 -5.75 -9.14
CA THR A 111 -6.37 -6.98 -8.36
C THR A 111 -7.86 -7.23 -8.10
N ASN A 112 -8.71 -6.19 -8.14
CA ASN A 112 -10.11 -6.28 -7.70
C ASN A 112 -11.11 -6.01 -8.83
N SER A 113 -10.66 -5.55 -10.00
CA SER A 113 -11.53 -5.41 -11.18
C SER A 113 -11.66 -6.74 -11.92
N PRO A 114 -12.87 -7.09 -12.42
CA PRO A 114 -13.12 -8.34 -13.15
C PRO A 114 -12.47 -8.40 -14.53
#